data_AF-A0A2V6T1P8-F1
#
_entry.id   AF-A0A2V6T1P8-F1
#
_cell.length_a   1.000
_cell.length_b   1.000
_cell.length_c   1.000
_cell.angle_alpha   90.00
_cell.angle_beta   90.00
_cell.angle_gamma   90.00
#
_symmetry.space_group_name_H-M   'P 1'
#
loop_
_entity.id
_entity.type
_entity.pdbx_description
1 polymer ?
#
loop_
_entity_poly.entity_id
_entity_poly.type
_entity_poly.pdbx_seq_one_letter_code
_entity_poly.pdbx_strand_id
1 'polypeptide(L)'
;MGLEIVVPRQGPCPLPPVLQALAAAGLPTSVAMVDNVLQGPGARPPAQWRDVRLRTPAGVIALRRTPSGVSVAVFGNADEGLQAGQRAVANAMRQASGLGPSPAG
;
A
#
# COMPACT_ATOMS: atom_id res chain seq x y z
N MET A 1 -6.81 -15.65 8.69
CA MET A 1 -7.28 -14.25 8.83
C MET A 1 -6.08 -13.34 8.59
N GLY A 2 -6.17 -12.37 7.67
CA GLY A 2 -5.06 -11.46 7.36
C GLY A 2 -4.97 -10.31 8.36
N LEU A 3 -3.79 -9.74 8.55
CA LEU A 3 -3.62 -8.49 9.29
C LEU A 3 -3.96 -7.33 8.35
N GLU A 4 -4.83 -6.42 8.78
CA GLU A 4 -5.31 -5.29 7.97
C GLU A 4 -5.12 -3.96 8.72
N ILE A 5 -4.60 -2.96 8.00
CA ILE A 5 -4.60 -1.56 8.44
C ILE A 5 -5.50 -0.79 7.49
N VAL A 6 -6.55 -0.14 8.02
CA VAL A 6 -7.42 0.72 7.24
C VAL A 6 -6.90 2.16 7.27
N VAL A 7 -6.57 2.69 6.09
CA VAL A 7 -6.24 4.09 5.89
C VAL A 7 -7.51 4.85 5.48
N PRO A 8 -8.02 5.80 6.28
CA PRO A 8 -9.20 6.57 5.94
C PRO A 8 -9.02 7.32 4.62
N ARG A 9 -10.09 7.49 3.85
CA ARG A 9 -10.05 8.23 2.58
C ARG A 9 -10.57 9.64 2.76
N GLN A 10 -9.73 10.64 2.52
CA GLN A 10 -10.14 12.07 2.41
C GLN A 10 -10.02 12.63 0.98
N GLY A 11 -9.56 11.83 0.01
CA GLY A 11 -9.36 12.30 -1.37
C GLY A 11 -9.00 11.21 -2.38
N PRO A 12 -8.48 11.58 -3.56
CA PRO A 12 -7.83 10.64 -4.47
C PRO A 12 -6.67 9.97 -3.73
N CYS A 13 -6.50 8.65 -3.90
CA CYS A 13 -5.35 7.94 -3.36
C CYS A 13 -4.37 7.66 -4.52
N PRO A 14 -3.46 8.60 -4.83
CA PRO A 14 -2.51 8.44 -5.91
C PRO A 14 -1.42 7.45 -5.50
N LEU A 15 -1.32 6.32 -6.22
CA LEU A 15 -0.27 5.33 -6.00
C LEU A 15 1.15 5.83 -6.34
N PRO A 16 1.39 6.61 -7.41
CA PRO A 16 2.75 7.07 -7.74
C PRO A 16 3.50 7.79 -6.60
N PRO A 17 2.93 8.80 -5.90
CA PRO A 17 3.63 9.44 -4.78
C PRO A 17 3.82 8.50 -3.58
N VAL A 18 2.91 7.53 -3.36
CA VAL A 18 3.10 6.50 -2.33
C VAL A 18 4.32 5.65 -2.64
N LEU A 19 4.46 5.18 -3.89
CA LEU A 19 5.62 4.38 -4.31
C LEU A 19 6.92 5.18 -4.24
N GLN A 20 6.90 6.46 -4.60
CA GLN A 20 8.06 7.36 -4.48
C GLN A 20 8.46 7.56 -3.01
N ALA A 21 7.51 7.81 -2.11
CA ALA A 21 7.78 7.96 -0.69
C ALA A 21 8.38 6.68 -0.08
N LEU A 22 7.88 5.50 -0.48
CA LEU A 22 8.42 4.22 -0.04
C LEU A 22 9.84 3.97 -0.55
N ALA A 23 10.10 4.28 -1.83
CA ALA A 23 11.44 4.18 -2.39
C ALA A 23 12.43 5.14 -1.69
N ALA A 24 12.01 6.38 -1.42
CA ALA A 24 12.81 7.35 -0.68
C ALA A 24 13.08 6.93 0.77
N ALA A 25 12.16 6.17 1.38
CA ALA A 25 12.32 5.59 2.71
C ALA A 25 13.13 4.27 2.73
N GLY A 26 13.73 3.87 1.60
CA GLY A 26 14.55 2.65 1.50
C GLY A 26 13.74 1.35 1.36
N LEU A 27 12.44 1.43 1.09
CA LEU A 27 11.57 0.27 0.84
C LEU A 27 11.14 0.23 -0.64
N PRO A 28 11.99 -0.25 -1.56
CA PRO A 28 11.68 -0.29 -2.99
C PRO A 28 10.45 -1.14 -3.23
N THR A 29 9.35 -0.50 -3.62
CA THR A 29 8.04 -1.12 -3.77
C THR A 29 7.55 -0.97 -5.20
N SER A 30 7.05 -2.05 -5.79
CA SER A 30 6.56 -2.08 -7.17
C SER A 30 5.15 -2.64 -7.25
N VAL A 31 4.42 -2.24 -8.29
CA VAL A 31 3.08 -2.79 -8.56
C VAL A 31 3.25 -4.15 -9.23
N ALA A 32 2.72 -5.20 -8.60
CA ALA A 32 2.72 -6.56 -9.16
C ALA A 32 1.40 -6.89 -9.86
N MET A 33 0.29 -6.32 -9.40
CA MET A 33 -1.04 -6.58 -9.94
C MET A 33 -1.96 -5.39 -9.68
N VAL A 34 -2.87 -5.11 -10.62
CA VAL A 34 -3.94 -4.12 -10.47
C VAL A 34 -5.23 -4.74 -11.00
N ASP A 35 -6.30 -4.70 -10.20
CA ASP A 35 -7.63 -5.18 -10.55
C ASP A 35 -7.61 -6.60 -11.15
N ASN A 36 -6.85 -7.49 -10.50
CA ASN A 36 -6.63 -8.88 -10.90
C ASN A 36 -5.85 -9.08 -12.22
N VAL A 37 -5.20 -8.03 -12.72
CA VAL A 37 -4.34 -8.06 -13.92
C VAL A 37 -2.89 -7.86 -13.51
N LEU A 38 -2.04 -8.86 -13.82
CA LEU A 38 -0.60 -8.79 -13.57
C LEU A 38 0.01 -7.61 -14.31
N GLN A 39 0.87 -6.88 -13.62
CA GLN A 39 1.56 -5.73 -14.17
C GLN A 39 3.02 -6.08 -14.45
N GLY A 40 3.53 -5.61 -15.59
CA GLY A 40 4.94 -5.72 -15.92
C GLY A 40 5.82 -4.86 -14.99
N PRO A 41 7.13 -5.13 -14.93
CA PRO A 41 8.06 -4.31 -14.15
C PRO A 41 8.04 -2.86 -14.65
N GLY A 42 7.82 -1.91 -13.74
CA GLY A 42 7.77 -0.48 -14.07
C GLY A 42 6.44 0.01 -14.68
N ALA A 43 5.40 -0.83 -14.72
CA ALA A 43 4.07 -0.40 -15.14
C ALA A 43 3.58 0.77 -14.27
N ARG A 44 3.05 1.81 -14.93
CA ARG A 44 2.45 2.94 -14.21
C ARG A 44 1.07 2.53 -13.69
N PRO A 45 0.81 2.64 -12.38
CA PRO A 45 -0.51 2.32 -11.85
C PRO A 45 -1.57 3.27 -12.44
N PRO A 46 -2.76 2.76 -12.77
CA PRO A 46 -3.84 3.61 -13.27
C PRO A 46 -4.30 4.60 -12.19
N ALA A 47 -4.84 5.74 -12.63
CA ALA A 47 -5.38 6.76 -11.72
C ALA A 47 -6.55 6.22 -10.86
N GLN A 48 -7.31 5.29 -11.44
CA GLN A 48 -8.38 4.57 -10.76
C GLN A 48 -8.01 3.09 -10.66
N TRP A 49 -8.16 2.53 -9.46
CA TRP A 49 -7.94 1.13 -9.14
C TRP A 49 -8.89 0.73 -8.02
N ARG A 50 -9.20 -0.55 -7.88
CA ARG A 50 -9.99 -1.09 -6.76
C ARG A 50 -9.15 -2.02 -5.91
N ASP A 51 -8.32 -2.84 -6.53
CA ASP A 51 -7.42 -3.79 -5.87
C ASP A 51 -6.02 -3.66 -6.47
N VAL A 52 -4.98 -3.56 -5.64
CA VAL A 52 -3.60 -3.48 -6.08
C VAL A 52 -2.73 -4.37 -5.20
N ARG A 53 -1.86 -5.17 -5.81
CA ARG A 53 -0.83 -5.90 -5.09
C ARG A 53 0.51 -5.22 -5.28
N LEU A 54 1.10 -4.84 -4.15
CA LEU A 54 2.44 -4.28 -4.08
C LEU A 54 3.42 -5.40 -3.76
N ARG A 55 4.53 -5.45 -4.49
CA ARG A 55 5.68 -6.28 -4.18
C ARG A 55 6.72 -5.42 -3.47
N THR A 56 7.06 -5.82 -2.26
CA THR A 56 8.17 -5.28 -1.45
C THR A 56 9.24 -6.35 -1.28
N PRO A 57 10.43 -6.02 -0.75
CA PRO A 57 11.44 -7.01 -0.41
C PRO A 57 10.97 -8.02 0.66
N ALA A 58 10.04 -7.61 1.53
CA ALA A 58 9.50 -8.45 2.60
C ALA A 58 8.31 -9.33 2.15
N GLY A 59 7.77 -9.10 0.95
CA GLY A 59 6.67 -9.90 0.41
C GLY A 59 5.61 -9.08 -0.31
N VAL A 60 4.40 -9.64 -0.40
CA VAL A 60 3.29 -9.00 -1.11
C VAL A 60 2.33 -8.36 -0.13
N ILE A 61 2.00 -7.09 -0.38
CA ILE A 61 1.01 -6.32 0.37
C ILE A 61 -0.16 -6.05 -0.56
N ALA A 62 -1.38 -6.37 -0.12
CA ALA A 62 -2.60 -6.10 -0.86
C ALA A 62 -3.21 -4.76 -0.43
N LEU A 63 -3.57 -3.94 -1.40
CA LEU A 63 -4.31 -2.70 -1.24
C LEU A 63 -5.69 -2.88 -1.82
N ARG A 64 -6.73 -2.59 -1.05
CA ARG A 64 -8.11 -2.63 -1.53
C ARG A 64 -8.85 -1.38 -1.14
N ARG A 65 -9.48 -0.73 -2.11
CA ARG A 65 -10.40 0.38 -1.82
C ARG A 65 -11.67 -0.18 -1.19
N THR A 66 -12.04 0.37 -0.06
CA THR A 66 -13.29 0.08 0.65
C THR A 66 -14.12 1.37 0.75
N PRO A 67 -15.41 1.28 1.11
CA PRO A 67 -16.21 2.47 1.40
C PRO A 67 -15.61 3.32 2.54
N SER A 68 -14.92 2.69 3.51
CA SER A 68 -14.29 3.35 4.65
C SER A 68 -12.89 3.92 4.37
N GLY A 69 -12.25 3.55 3.25
CA GLY A 69 -10.86 3.93 3.03
C GLY A 69 -10.12 3.05 2.04
N VAL A 70 -8.85 2.79 2.36
CA VAL A 70 -8.04 1.76 1.73
C VAL A 70 -7.58 0.79 2.79
N SER A 71 -7.95 -0.47 2.58
CA SER A 71 -7.43 -1.64 3.26
C SER A 71 -5.98 -1.89 2.81
N VAL A 72 -5.04 -1.93 3.75
CA VAL A 72 -3.67 -2.39 3.54
C VAL A 72 -3.53 -3.72 4.26
N ALA A 73 -3.54 -4.82 3.52
CA ALA A 73 -3.60 -6.18 4.06
C ALA A 73 -2.35 -6.99 3.73
N VAL A 74 -1.93 -7.82 4.68
CA VAL A 74 -0.91 -8.87 4.52
C VAL A 74 -1.47 -10.22 4.94
N PHE A 75 -0.86 -11.30 4.49
CA PHE A 75 -1.26 -12.64 4.91
C PHE A 75 -1.07 -12.81 6.43
N GLY A 76 -1.91 -13.65 7.06
CA GLY A 76 -1.93 -13.81 8.51
C GLY A 76 -0.67 -14.43 9.12
N ASN A 77 0.22 -14.98 8.30
CA ASN A 77 1.54 -15.49 8.67
C ASN A 77 2.67 -14.48 8.38
N ALA A 78 2.35 -13.18 8.26
CA ALA A 78 3.32 -12.14 8.01
C ALA A 78 4.33 -12.04 9.17
N ASP A 79 5.61 -12.15 8.83
CA ASP A 79 6.71 -11.89 9.75
C ASP A 79 6.79 -10.39 10.12
N GLU A 80 7.67 -10.05 11.06
CA GLU A 80 7.84 -8.68 11.53
C GLU A 80 8.25 -7.72 10.42
N GLY A 81 9.02 -8.19 9.43
CA GLY A 81 9.47 -7.42 8.28
C GLY A 81 8.30 -7.05 7.36
N LEU A 82 7.41 -7.99 7.07
CA LEU A 82 6.23 -7.77 6.26
C LEU A 82 5.19 -6.90 6.99
N GLN A 83 5.06 -7.06 8.32
CA GLN A 83 4.25 -6.15 9.14
C GLN A 83 4.82 -4.73 9.20
N ALA A 84 6.15 -4.57 9.28
CA ALA A 84 6.80 -3.26 9.20
C ALA A 84 6.59 -2.63 7.81
N GLY A 85 6.73 -3.41 6.74
CA GLY A 85 6.41 -2.98 5.38
C GLY A 85 4.95 -2.55 5.23
N GLN A 86 4.01 -3.30 5.81
CA GLN A 86 2.60 -2.94 5.86
C GLN A 86 2.35 -1.58 6.52
N ARG A 87 2.98 -1.33 7.68
CA ARG A 87 2.90 -0.05 8.38
C ARG A 87 3.50 1.09 7.57
N ALA A 88 4.65 0.86 6.92
CA ALA A 88 5.30 1.83 6.06
C ALA A 88 4.39 2.23 4.87
N VAL A 89 3.76 1.24 4.22
CA VAL A 89 2.78 1.48 3.14
C VAL A 89 1.60 2.29 3.65
N ALA A 90 1.00 1.90 4.78
CA ALA A 90 -0.13 2.63 5.35
C ALA A 90 0.23 4.09 5.70
N ASN A 91 1.43 4.34 6.23
CA ASN A 91 1.90 5.69 6.53
C ASN A 91 2.18 6.52 5.27
N ALA A 92 2.78 5.93 4.24
CA ALA A 92 2.98 6.60 2.95
C ALA A 92 1.64 6.97 2.30
N MET A 93 0.64 6.10 2.43
CA MET A 93 -0.72 6.35 1.95
C MET A 93 -1.42 7.49 2.70
N ARG A 94 -1.27 7.56 4.03
CA ARG A 94 -1.82 8.66 4.83
C ARG A 94 -1.18 10.01 4.45
N GLN A 95 0.14 10.05 4.32
CA GLN A 95 0.86 11.25 3.90
C GLN A 95 0.41 11.72 2.52
N ALA A 96 0.32 10.82 1.54
CA ALA A 96 -0.18 11.14 0.20
C ALA A 96 -1.65 11.60 0.18
N SER A 97 -2.41 11.28 1.23
CA SER A 97 -3.82 11.68 1.40
C SER A 97 -3.99 12.93 2.29
N GLY A 98 -2.90 13.53 2.79
CA GLY A 98 -2.94 14.70 3.67
C GLY A 98 -3.29 14.40 5.15
N LEU A 99 -3.34 13.14 5.56
CA LEU A 99 -3.77 12.70 6.89
C LEU A 99 -2.67 12.74 7.97
N GLY A 100 -1.43 13.08 7.60
CA GLY A 100 -0.25 12.97 8.50
C GLY A 100 0.15 11.52 8.81
N PRO A 101 1.26 11.28 9.54
CA PRO A 101 1.64 9.93 9.96
C PRO A 101 0.62 9.36 10.97
N SER A 102 0.51 8.03 11.06
CA SER A 102 -0.27 7.39 12.13
C SER A 102 0.18 7.91 13.50
N PRO A 103 -0.71 8.19 14.46
CA PRO A 103 -0.27 8.25 15.85
C PRO A 103 0.40 6.92 16.17
N ALA A 104 1.62 6.98 16.72
CA ALA A 104 2.33 5.80 17.19
C ALA A 104 1.44 5.10 18.23
N GLY A 105 1.01 3.89 17.91
CA GLY A 105 0.33 2.98 18.83
C GLY A 105 1.32 1.93 19.30
#